data_AF-A0A1G8IB85-F1
#
_entry.id   AF-A0A1G8IB85-F1
#
_cell.length_a   1.000
_cell.length_b   1.000
_cell.length_c   1.000
_cell.angle_alpha   90.00
_cell.angle_beta   90.00
_cell.angle_gamma   90.00
#
_symmetry.space_group_name_H-M   'P 1'
#
loop_
_entity.id
_entity.type
_entity.pdbx_description
1 polymer ?
#
loop_
_entity_poly.entity_id
_entity_poly.type
_entity_poly.pdbx_seq_one_letter_code
_entity_poly.pdbx_strand_id
1 'polypeptide(L)'
;MAKQKDFTAPTGKVYKFQHPGVLNYTRAKMRCKDEAGRTDEKKLLDYIHEYVIVEPKVDWAFWDDNLEDFEETTKAAINFLRGKSE
;
A
#
# COMPACT_ATOMS: atom_id res chain seq x y z
N MET A 1 18.97 3.33 3.01
CA MET A 1 17.98 4.39 3.21
C MET A 1 16.61 3.85 2.83
N ALA A 2 15.58 4.07 3.64
CA ALA A 2 14.21 3.72 3.26
C ALA A 2 13.80 4.59 2.07
N LYS A 3 13.35 3.99 0.96
CA LYS A 3 12.81 4.77 -0.16
C LYS A 3 11.47 5.35 0.28
N GLN A 4 11.25 6.62 0.00
CA GLN A 4 9.96 7.30 0.16
C GLN A 4 9.54 7.94 -1.16
N LYS A 5 8.24 8.07 -1.37
CA LYS A 5 7.65 8.71 -2.57
C LYS A 5 6.36 9.42 -2.16
N ASP A 6 6.21 10.67 -2.57
CA ASP A 6 4.91 11.34 -2.51
C ASP A 6 4.10 10.97 -3.75
N PHE A 7 2.80 10.76 -3.54
CA PHE A 7 1.82 10.42 -4.57
C PHE A 7 0.63 11.37 -4.43
N THR A 8 0.27 12.02 -5.53
CA THR A 8 -0.94 12.85 -5.59
C THR A 8 -2.07 12.04 -6.20
N ALA A 9 -3.13 11.81 -5.43
CA ALA A 9 -4.32 11.11 -5.88
C ALA A 9 -5.17 11.98 -6.82
N PRO A 10 -6.17 11.41 -7.53
CA PRO A 10 -7.01 12.16 -8.47
C PRO A 10 -7.74 13.37 -7.86
N THR A 11 -8.07 13.32 -6.57
CA THR A 11 -8.67 14.44 -5.83
C THR A 11 -7.69 15.56 -5.49
N GLY A 12 -6.40 15.38 -5.75
CA GLY A 12 -5.33 16.30 -5.36
C GLY A 12 -4.78 16.05 -3.96
N LYS A 13 -5.32 15.08 -3.19
CA LYS A 13 -4.78 14.71 -1.88
C LYS A 13 -3.41 14.04 -2.05
N VAL A 14 -2.46 14.42 -1.19
CA VAL A 14 -1.09 13.89 -1.21
C VAL A 14 -0.94 12.78 -0.18
N TYR A 15 -0.42 11.65 -0.63
CA TYR A 15 -0.08 10.48 0.16
C TYR A 15 1.43 10.26 0.14
N LYS A 16 2.01 9.91 1.28
CA LYS A 16 3.42 9.55 1.41
C LYS A 16 3.55 8.05 1.52
N PHE A 17 4.31 7.46 0.61
CA PHE A 17 4.65 6.06 0.61
C PHE A 17 6.05 5.82 1.18
N GLN A 18 6.22 4.73 1.91
CA GLN A 18 7.50 4.28 2.43
C GLN A 18 7.73 2.80 2.12
N HIS A 19 8.92 2.47 1.60
CA HIS A 19 9.26 1.08 1.33
C HIS A 19 9.81 0.44 2.62
N PRO A 20 9.22 -0.63 3.14
CA PRO A 20 9.59 -1.24 4.42
C PRO A 20 10.89 -2.07 4.36
N GLY A 21 11.68 -1.94 3.30
CA GLY A 21 12.77 -2.85 2.94
C GLY A 21 12.32 -4.18 2.31
N VAL A 22 13.22 -4.80 1.54
CA VAL A 22 12.95 -6.03 0.76
C VAL A 22 12.61 -7.22 1.66
N LEU A 23 13.31 -7.37 2.79
CA LEU A 23 13.08 -8.48 3.73
C LEU A 23 11.67 -8.43 4.33
N ASN A 24 11.21 -7.27 4.81
CA ASN A 24 9.89 -7.13 5.41
C ASN A 24 8.79 -7.31 4.37
N TYR A 25 8.95 -6.73 3.17
CA TYR A 25 8.04 -6.98 2.05
C TYR A 25 7.95 -8.47 1.69
N THR A 26 9.08 -9.18 1.66
CA THR A 26 9.11 -10.63 1.37
C THR A 26 8.36 -11.43 2.44
N ARG A 27 8.58 -11.11 3.72
CA ARG A 27 7.86 -11.74 4.85
C ARG A 27 6.36 -11.46 4.77
N ALA A 28 5.97 -10.22 4.49
CA ALA A 28 4.57 -9.83 4.34
C ALA A 28 3.91 -10.59 3.18
N LYS A 29 4.57 -10.69 2.02
CA LYS A 29 4.07 -11.43 0.85
C LYS A 29 3.79 -12.90 1.17
N MET A 30 4.59 -13.53 2.04
CA MET A 30 4.34 -14.90 2.50
C MET A 30 3.16 -14.98 3.47
N ARG A 31 2.98 -13.98 4.34
CA ARG A 31 1.86 -13.92 5.31
C ARG A 31 0.53 -13.55 4.66
N CYS A 32 0.55 -12.82 3.55
CA CYS A 32 -0.63 -12.46 2.77
C CYS A 32 -1.09 -13.60 1.85
N LYS A 33 -0.80 -14.86 2.17
CA LYS A 33 -1.27 -16.02 1.43
C LYS A 33 -2.48 -16.64 2.12
N ASP A 34 -3.43 -17.13 1.33
CA ASP A 34 -4.49 -18.02 1.79
C ASP A 34 -4.02 -19.47 1.87
N GLU A 35 -4.88 -20.38 2.32
CA GLU A 35 -4.59 -21.81 2.43
C GLU A 35 -4.24 -22.47 1.08
N ALA A 36 -4.70 -21.89 -0.02
CA ALA A 36 -4.41 -22.34 -1.38
C ALA A 36 -3.14 -21.69 -1.97
N GLY A 37 -2.40 -20.88 -1.20
CA GLY A 37 -1.19 -20.18 -1.63
C GLY A 37 -1.45 -18.97 -2.54
N ARG A 38 -2.72 -18.58 -2.74
CA ARG A 38 -3.10 -17.38 -3.48
C ARG A 38 -2.95 -16.17 -2.57
N THR A 39 -2.76 -15.01 -3.17
CA THR A 39 -2.64 -13.79 -2.38
C THR A 39 -4.02 -13.42 -1.82
N ASP A 40 -4.11 -13.33 -0.51
CA ASP A 40 -5.23 -12.76 0.22
C ASP A 40 -5.14 -11.24 0.11
N GLU A 41 -6.01 -10.68 -0.73
CA GLU A 41 -5.98 -9.27 -1.08
C GLU A 41 -6.25 -8.38 0.12
N LYS A 42 -7.17 -8.76 1.01
CA LYS A 42 -7.44 -8.01 2.24
C LYS A 42 -6.18 -7.90 3.10
N LYS A 43 -5.47 -9.02 3.32
CA LYS A 43 -4.22 -9.00 4.10
C LYS A 43 -3.13 -8.14 3.45
N LEU A 44 -3.06 -8.13 2.12
CA LEU A 44 -2.12 -7.28 1.39
C LEU A 44 -2.48 -5.80 1.58
N LEU A 45 -3.75 -5.45 1.50
CA LEU A 45 -4.24 -4.08 1.69
C LEU A 45 -4.04 -3.61 3.13
N ASP A 46 -4.35 -4.45 4.12
CA ASP A 46 -4.06 -4.18 5.54
C ASP A 46 -2.57 -3.86 5.75
N TYR A 47 -1.68 -4.64 5.14
CA TYR A 47 -0.23 -4.39 5.20
C TYR A 47 0.16 -3.06 4.53
N ILE A 48 -0.47 -2.70 3.41
CA ILE A 48 -0.22 -1.44 2.70
C ILE A 48 -0.64 -0.25 3.56
N HIS A 49 -1.83 -0.32 4.17
CA HIS A 49 -2.35 0.72 5.06
C HIS A 49 -1.43 0.96 6.26
N GLU A 50 -0.89 -0.12 6.85
CA GLU A 50 -0.08 -0.02 8.06
C GLU A 50 1.37 0.42 7.80
N TYR A 51 2.00 -0.16 6.77
CA TYR A 51 3.46 -0.09 6.59
C TYR A 51 3.92 0.68 5.34
N VAL A 52 3.03 0.96 4.39
CA VAL A 52 3.41 1.57 3.11
C VAL A 52 2.87 2.98 3.00
N ILE A 53 1.57 3.19 3.21
CA ILE A 53 0.97 4.52 3.24
C ILE A 53 1.19 5.09 4.64
N VAL A 54 2.19 5.97 4.79
CA VAL A 54 2.59 6.47 6.11
C VAL A 54 1.87 7.76 6.48
N GLU A 55 1.49 8.57 5.49
CA GLU A 55 0.74 9.82 5.68
C GLU A 55 -0.22 10.07 4.50
N PRO A 56 -1.49 10.48 4.75
CA PRO A 56 -2.17 10.34 6.03
C PRO A 56 -2.21 8.88 6.48
N LYS A 57 -2.49 8.63 7.77
CA LYS A 57 -2.80 7.27 8.21
C LYS A 57 -4.14 6.87 7.65
N VAL A 58 -4.17 5.71 7.01
CA VAL A 58 -5.35 5.18 6.32
C VAL A 58 -5.76 3.85 6.95
N ASP A 59 -7.04 3.57 6.93
CA ASP A 59 -7.66 2.30 7.27
C ASP A 59 -8.93 2.14 6.41
N TRP A 60 -9.71 1.09 6.67
CA TRP A 60 -10.94 0.85 5.89
C TRP A 60 -11.99 1.95 6.05
N ALA A 61 -12.12 2.55 7.24
CA ALA A 61 -13.07 3.63 7.48
C ALA A 61 -12.65 4.92 6.75
N PHE A 62 -11.35 5.21 6.72
CA PHE A 62 -10.81 6.30 5.90
C PHE A 62 -11.19 6.11 4.42
N TRP A 63 -11.13 4.89 3.89
CA TRP A 63 -11.48 4.64 2.50
C TRP A 63 -12.99 4.67 2.23
N ASP A 64 -13.83 4.33 3.20
CA ASP A 64 -15.28 4.54 3.08
C ASP A 64 -15.61 6.02 2.87
N ASP A 65 -14.87 6.93 3.53
CA ASP A 65 -15.03 8.38 3.39
C ASP A 65 -14.27 9.00 2.20
N ASN A 66 -13.36 8.26 1.56
CA ASN A 66 -12.45 8.75 0.50
C ASN A 66 -12.31 7.74 -0.63
N LEU A 67 -13.43 7.12 -1.02
CA LEU A 67 -13.48 5.99 -1.94
C LEU A 67 -12.87 6.32 -3.30
N GLU A 68 -12.98 7.57 -3.74
CA GLU A 68 -12.46 8.07 -5.01
C GLU A 68 -10.94 8.03 -5.13
N ASP A 69 -10.21 8.02 -4.01
CA ASP A 69 -8.75 7.92 -3.99
C ASP A 69 -8.26 6.46 -3.86
N PHE A 70 -9.12 5.54 -3.40
CA PHE A 70 -8.73 4.23 -2.91
C PHE A 70 -8.00 3.38 -3.97
N GLU A 71 -8.60 3.21 -5.14
CA GLU A 71 -8.10 2.29 -6.17
C GLU A 71 -6.73 2.73 -6.70
N GLU A 72 -6.60 4.00 -7.10
CA GLU A 72 -5.37 4.54 -7.66
C GLU A 72 -4.26 4.67 -6.62
N THR A 73 -4.57 5.09 -5.38
CA THR A 73 -3.58 5.18 -4.31
C THR A 73 -3.02 3.81 -3.95
N THR A 74 -3.89 2.81 -3.82
CA THR A 74 -3.51 1.43 -3.51
C THR A 74 -2.64 0.82 -4.61
N LYS A 75 -3.06 0.98 -5.87
CA LYS A 75 -2.31 0.51 -7.03
C LYS A 75 -0.93 1.15 -7.11
N ALA A 76 -0.83 2.46 -6.89
CA ALA A 76 0.43 3.17 -6.85
C ALA A 76 1.34 2.68 -5.72
N ALA A 77 0.80 2.44 -4.52
CA ALA A 77 1.52 1.88 -3.38
C ALA A 77 2.06 0.46 -3.68
N ILE A 78 1.28 -0.39 -4.35
CA ILE A 78 1.70 -1.74 -4.79
C ILE A 78 2.84 -1.65 -5.83
N ASN A 79 2.73 -0.75 -6.81
CA ASN A 79 3.77 -0.55 -7.82
C ASN A 79 5.08 -0.08 -7.17
N PHE A 80 4.98 0.85 -6.23
CA PHE A 80 6.10 1.34 -5.44
C PHE A 80 6.78 0.22 -4.62
N LEU A 81 6.01 -0.65 -3.95
CA LEU A 81 6.53 -1.84 -3.26
C LEU A 81 7.27 -2.81 -4.20
N ARG A 82 6.81 -2.94 -5.45
CA ARG A 82 7.42 -3.83 -6.44
C ARG A 82 8.64 -3.21 -7.13
N GLY A 83 8.98 -1.96 -6.79
CA GLY A 83 10.03 -1.21 -7.46
C GLY A 83 9.70 -0.89 -8.92
N LYS A 84 8.44 -1.00 -9.31
CA LYS A 84 7.96 -0.55 -10.63
C LYS A 84 7.82 0.97 -10.54
N SER A 85 8.87 1.68 -10.94
CA SER A 85 8.81 3.11 -11.17
C SER A 85 8.02 3.35 -12.46
N GLU A 86 6.81 3.87 -12.32
CA GLU A 86 6.32 4.89 -13.27
C GLU A 86 6.95 6.22 -12.88
#